data_AF-A0A497FJR6-F1
#
_entry.id   AF-A0A497FJR6-F1
#
_cell.length_a   1.000
_cell.length_b   1.000
_cell.length_c   1.000
_cell.angle_alpha   90.00
_cell.angle_beta   90.00
_cell.angle_gamma   90.00
#
_symmetry.space_group_name_H-M   'P 1'
#
loop_
_entity.id
_entity.type
_entity.pdbx_description
1 polymer ?
#
loop_
_entity_poly.entity_id
_entity_poly.type
_entity_poly.pdbx_seq_one_letter_code
_entity_poly.pdbx_strand_id
1 'polypeptide(L)'
;MEGLTKMEKFILAYLWHEYFGAVYYSSGKEKPEEYLAKSFLKDVIQFSSPYYRDALNLAIKSIQKLINYWMIEVSGYEVKLTSYGQQVASSISKKELEQIKEDISKGKIN
;
A
#
# COMPACT_ATOMS: atom_id res chain seq x y z
N MET A 1 -15.87 -5.30 12.97
CA MET A 1 -15.07 -5.16 11.74
C MET A 1 -13.64 -5.46 12.14
N GLU A 2 -13.00 -6.45 11.52
CA GLU A 2 -11.56 -6.68 11.76
C GLU A 2 -10.80 -5.41 11.40
N GLY A 3 -9.87 -5.00 12.26
CA GLY A 3 -9.06 -3.81 12.02
C GLY A 3 -8.19 -3.96 10.77
N LEU A 4 -7.70 -2.83 10.23
CA LEU A 4 -6.77 -2.86 9.12
C LEU A 4 -5.49 -3.61 9.48
N THR A 5 -5.03 -4.47 8.58
CA THR A 5 -3.73 -5.12 8.68
C THR A 5 -2.60 -4.10 8.54
N LYS A 6 -1.40 -4.50 8.94
CA LYS A 6 -0.21 -3.65 8.81
C LYS A 6 0.07 -3.23 7.36
N MET A 7 -0.11 -4.16 6.42
CA MET A 7 0.09 -3.89 4.99
C MET A 7 -1.01 -2.98 4.42
N GLU A 8 -2.26 -3.13 4.86
CA GLU A 8 -3.35 -2.21 4.46
C GLU A 8 -3.11 -0.79 4.97
N LYS A 9 -2.70 -0.66 6.25
CA LYS A 9 -2.29 0.62 6.84
C LYS A 9 -1.12 1.24 6.08
N PHE A 10 -0.09 0.43 5.75
CA PHE A 10 1.04 0.87 4.96
C PHE A 10 0.58 1.51 3.66
N ILE A 11 -0.21 0.81 2.85
CA ILE A 11 -0.63 1.30 1.53
C ILE A 11 -1.40 2.61 1.63
N LEU A 12 -2.38 2.69 2.54
CA LEU A 12 -3.20 3.90 2.74
C LEU A 12 -2.35 5.09 3.20
N ALA A 13 -1.52 4.87 4.21
CA ALA A 13 -0.68 5.92 4.77
C ALA A 13 0.44 6.34 3.80
N TYR A 14 0.99 5.41 3.02
CA TYR A 14 2.02 5.70 2.01
C TYR A 14 1.45 6.58 0.90
N LEU A 15 0.26 6.24 0.37
CA LEU A 15 -0.45 7.08 -0.57
C LEU A 15 -0.73 8.48 0.00
N TRP A 16 -1.17 8.55 1.25
CA TRP A 16 -1.48 9.82 1.91
C TRP A 16 -0.25 10.71 2.13
N HIS A 17 0.80 10.18 2.76
CA HIS A 17 1.95 10.97 3.20
C HIS A 17 2.99 11.23 2.11
N GLU A 18 3.16 10.31 1.16
CA GLU A 18 4.20 10.44 0.12
C GLU A 18 3.64 10.93 -1.22
N TYR A 19 2.35 10.64 -1.49
CA TYR A 19 1.70 10.98 -2.76
C TYR A 19 0.50 11.92 -2.61
N PHE A 20 0.27 12.48 -1.42
CA PHE A 20 -0.86 13.39 -1.15
C PHE A 20 -2.22 12.81 -1.55
N GLY A 21 -2.34 11.48 -1.47
CA GLY A 21 -3.57 10.74 -1.71
C GLY A 21 -3.81 10.29 -3.15
N ALA A 22 -2.95 10.60 -4.12
CA ALA A 22 -3.10 10.11 -5.49
C ALA A 22 -1.76 9.96 -6.24
N VAL A 23 -1.64 8.93 -7.06
CA VAL A 23 -0.47 8.75 -7.94
C VAL A 23 -0.88 8.19 -9.30
N TYR A 24 -0.26 8.72 -10.34
CA TYR A 24 -0.34 8.18 -11.69
C TYR A 24 0.74 7.13 -11.90
N TYR A 25 0.38 5.99 -12.50
CA TYR A 25 1.27 4.87 -12.75
C TYR A 25 1.12 4.36 -14.18
N SER A 26 2.21 3.83 -14.75
CA SER A 26 2.19 3.20 -16.08
C SER A 26 2.48 1.71 -15.93
N SER A 27 1.43 0.90 -15.79
CA SER A 27 1.57 -0.55 -15.54
C SER A 27 1.96 -1.39 -16.76
N GLY A 28 2.09 -0.81 -17.96
CA GLY A 28 2.47 -1.57 -19.15
C GLY A 28 1.59 -2.82 -19.37
N LYS A 29 2.18 -4.02 -19.29
CA LYS A 29 1.48 -5.33 -19.43
C LYS A 29 1.09 -6.00 -18.11
N GLU A 30 1.55 -5.49 -16.97
CA GLU A 30 1.21 -6.08 -15.66
C GLU A 30 -0.11 -5.54 -15.11
N LYS A 31 -0.71 -6.30 -14.18
CA LYS A 31 -1.92 -5.86 -13.49
C LYS A 31 -1.61 -4.63 -12.62
N PRO A 32 -2.50 -3.63 -12.55
CA PRO A 32 -2.33 -2.46 -11.71
C PRO A 32 -1.89 -2.76 -10.28
N GLU A 33 -2.50 -3.74 -9.63
CA GLU A 33 -2.24 -4.07 -8.23
C GLU A 33 -0.82 -4.63 -8.03
N GLU A 34 -0.31 -5.38 -9.01
CA GLU A 34 1.05 -5.90 -8.97
C GLU A 34 2.08 -4.78 -9.18
N TYR A 35 1.85 -3.89 -10.15
CA TYR A 35 2.70 -2.72 -10.37
C TYR A 35 2.77 -1.83 -9.13
N LEU A 36 1.61 -1.51 -8.57
CA LEU A 36 1.48 -0.65 -7.39
C LEU A 36 2.15 -1.28 -6.17
N ALA A 37 1.94 -2.58 -5.94
CA ALA A 37 2.58 -3.29 -4.85
C ALA A 37 4.12 -3.25 -4.97
N LYS A 38 4.68 -3.53 -6.15
CA LYS A 38 6.12 -3.40 -6.40
C LYS A 38 6.62 -1.98 -6.16
N SER A 39 5.88 -0.98 -6.64
CA SER A 39 6.23 0.43 -6.53
C SER A 39 6.27 0.90 -5.08
N PHE A 40 5.25 0.58 -4.29
CA PHE A 40 5.21 0.96 -2.87
C PHE A 40 6.26 0.22 -2.05
N LEU A 41 6.51 -1.06 -2.33
CA LEU A 41 7.49 -1.85 -1.58
C LEU A 41 8.94 -1.49 -1.90
N LYS A 42 9.21 -0.87 -3.06
CA LYS A 42 10.57 -0.51 -3.50
C LYS A 42 11.33 0.33 -2.47
N ASP A 43 10.63 1.20 -1.76
CA ASP A 43 11.21 2.11 -0.77
C ASP A 43 11.30 1.49 0.64
N VAL A 44 10.87 0.23 0.79
CA VAL A 44 10.72 -0.44 2.09
C VAL A 44 11.53 -1.74 2.18
N ILE A 45 11.54 -2.53 1.13
CA ILE A 45 12.14 -3.87 1.13
C ILE A 45 12.87 -4.15 -0.17
N GLN A 46 14.14 -4.56 -0.07
CA GLN A 46 14.95 -4.92 -1.22
C GLN A 46 14.44 -6.21 -1.88
N PHE A 47 14.54 -6.29 -3.20
CA PHE A 47 14.17 -7.47 -3.98
C PHE A 47 14.93 -8.75 -3.54
N SER A 48 16.16 -8.60 -3.05
CA SER A 48 17.00 -9.67 -2.52
C SER A 48 16.57 -10.16 -1.13
N SER A 49 15.66 -9.45 -0.45
CA SER A 49 15.19 -9.84 0.88
C SER A 49 14.43 -11.17 0.80
N PRO A 50 14.67 -12.11 1.72
CA PRO A 50 13.90 -13.37 1.77
C PRO A 50 12.40 -13.12 1.99
N TYR A 51 12.02 -11.97 2.55
CA TYR A 51 10.62 -11.62 2.82
C TYR A 51 9.93 -10.89 1.66
N TYR A 52 10.67 -10.52 0.60
CA TYR A 52 10.15 -9.68 -0.48
C TYR A 52 8.93 -10.33 -1.16
N ARG A 53 9.00 -11.63 -1.45
CA ARG A 53 7.91 -12.34 -2.14
C ARG A 53 6.64 -12.39 -1.31
N ASP A 54 6.77 -12.59 -0.01
CA ASP A 54 5.62 -12.64 0.91
C ASP A 54 5.02 -11.25 1.10
N ALA A 55 5.86 -10.23 1.26
CA ALA A 55 5.43 -8.84 1.32
C ALA A 55 4.70 -8.41 0.03
N LEU A 56 5.21 -8.79 -1.14
CA LEU A 56 4.59 -8.52 -2.44
C LEU A 56 3.22 -9.18 -2.56
N ASN A 57 3.13 -10.48 -2.24
CA ASN A 57 1.86 -11.20 -2.29
C ASN A 57 0.83 -10.61 -1.34
N LEU A 58 1.25 -10.20 -0.14
CA LEU A 58 0.36 -9.56 0.83
C LEU A 58 -0.07 -8.16 0.36
N ALA A 59 0.86 -7.36 -0.18
CA ALA A 59 0.55 -6.03 -0.70
C ALA A 59 -0.47 -6.09 -1.85
N ILE A 60 -0.33 -7.04 -2.79
CA ILE A 60 -1.31 -7.23 -3.87
C ILE A 60 -2.71 -7.54 -3.29
N LYS A 61 -2.79 -8.47 -2.33
CA LYS A 61 -4.06 -8.81 -1.66
C LYS A 61 -4.64 -7.62 -0.91
N SER A 62 -3.81 -6.85 -0.22
CA SER A 62 -4.22 -5.65 0.51
C SER A 62 -4.74 -4.57 -0.43
N ILE A 63 -4.09 -4.31 -1.57
CA ILE A 63 -4.59 -3.36 -2.58
C ILE A 63 -5.97 -3.79 -3.08
N GLN A 64 -6.13 -5.06 -3.46
CA GLN A 64 -7.44 -5.59 -3.90
C GLN A 64 -8.51 -5.43 -2.83
N LYS A 65 -8.19 -5.70 -1.56
CA LYS A 65 -9.12 -5.54 -0.45
C LYS A 65 -9.48 -4.07 -0.20
N LEU A 66 -8.51 -3.15 -0.28
CA LEU A 66 -8.74 -1.71 -0.14
C LEU A 66 -9.60 -1.14 -1.28
N ILE A 67 -9.47 -1.69 -2.50
CA ILE A 67 -10.37 -1.38 -3.62
C ILE A 67 -11.78 -1.88 -3.31
N ASN A 68 -11.92 -3.15 -2.91
CA ASN A 68 -13.22 -3.73 -2.57
C ASN A 68 -13.92 -3.03 -1.39
N TYR A 69 -13.14 -2.46 -0.47
CA TYR A 69 -13.63 -1.68 0.67
C TYR A 69 -13.84 -0.21 0.36
N TRP A 70 -13.70 0.18 -0.91
CA TRP A 70 -13.88 1.56 -1.37
C TRP A 70 -12.99 2.57 -0.62
N MET A 71 -11.79 2.15 -0.20
CA MET A 71 -10.80 3.05 0.40
C MET A 71 -9.85 3.60 -0.66
N ILE A 72 -9.61 2.84 -1.72
CA ILE A 72 -8.79 3.23 -2.86
C ILE A 72 -9.61 3.01 -4.13
N GLU A 73 -9.50 3.94 -5.08
CA GLU A 73 -10.01 3.79 -6.42
C GLU A 73 -8.84 3.63 -7.39
N VAL A 74 -8.94 2.67 -8.31
CA VAL A 74 -8.02 2.51 -9.43
C VAL A 74 -8.81 2.77 -10.70
N SER A 75 -8.44 3.81 -11.45
CA SER A 75 -9.10 4.19 -12.70
C SER A 75 -8.06 4.48 -13.77
N GLY A 76 -8.03 3.66 -14.81
CA GLY A 76 -7.02 3.73 -15.88
C GLY A 76 -5.59 3.60 -15.33
N TYR A 77 -4.90 4.73 -15.28
CA TYR A 77 -3.51 4.86 -14.83
C TYR A 77 -3.38 5.64 -13.52
N GLU A 78 -4.49 5.86 -12.80
CA GLU A 78 -4.51 6.60 -11.55
C GLU A 78 -4.93 5.68 -10.41
N VAL A 79 -4.23 5.77 -9.30
CA VAL A 79 -4.71 5.26 -8.02
C VAL A 79 -4.85 6.41 -7.05
N LYS A 80 -6.00 6.49 -6.37
CA LYS A 80 -6.28 7.56 -5.41
C LYS A 80 -7.08 7.07 -4.21
N LEU A 81 -6.92 7.76 -3.09
CA LEU A 81 -7.76 7.58 -1.91
C LEU A 81 -9.16 8.15 -2.18
N THR A 82 -10.19 7.37 -1.89
CA THR A 82 -11.56 7.89 -1.82
C THR A 82 -11.73 8.78 -0.59
N SER A 83 -12.85 9.49 -0.45
CA SER A 83 -13.13 10.26 0.78
C SER A 83 -13.06 9.40 2.04
N TYR A 84 -13.52 8.15 1.97
CA TYR A 84 -13.41 7.20 3.09
C TYR A 84 -11.96 6.78 3.33
N GLY A 85 -11.20 6.48 2.27
CA GLY A 85 -9.79 6.17 2.37
C GLY A 85 -8.96 7.31 2.97
N GLN A 86 -9.25 8.56 2.63
CA GLN A 86 -8.60 9.75 3.18
C GLN A 86 -8.87 9.89 4.68
N GLN A 87 -10.12 9.70 5.11
CA GLN A 87 -10.46 9.73 6.54
C GLN A 87 -9.65 8.70 7.33
N VAL A 88 -9.58 7.47 6.81
CA VAL A 88 -8.82 6.39 7.47
C VAL A 88 -7.32 6.66 7.43
N ALA A 89 -6.76 7.03 6.27
CA ALA A 89 -5.34 7.29 6.11
C ALA A 89 -4.85 8.46 6.97
N SER A 90 -5.65 9.51 7.12
CA SER A 90 -5.33 10.69 7.93
C SER A 90 -5.18 10.37 9.43
N SER A 91 -5.79 9.26 9.90
CA SER A 91 -5.64 8.79 11.28
C SER A 91 -4.31 8.06 11.53
N ILE A 92 -3.59 7.68 10.47
CA ILE A 92 -2.30 7.00 10.55
C ILE A 92 -1.20 8.06 10.48
N SER A 93 -0.52 8.28 11.60
CA SER A 93 0.54 9.30 11.66
C SER A 93 1.74 8.93 10.80
N LYS A 94 2.53 9.93 10.37
CA LYS A 94 3.80 9.69 9.67
C LYS A 94 4.76 8.82 10.50
N LYS A 95 4.77 8.99 11.83
CA LYS A 95 5.55 8.14 12.75
C LYS A 95 5.10 6.67 12.71
N GLU A 96 3.79 6.42 12.70
CA GLU A 96 3.25 5.06 12.57
C GLU A 96 3.61 4.45 11.22
N LEU A 97 3.53 5.22 10.13
CA LEU A 97 3.97 4.78 8.80
C LEU A 97 5.44 4.36 8.80
N GLU A 98 6.34 5.16 9.37
CA GLU A 98 7.77 4.80 9.45
C GLU A 98 8.01 3.52 10.25
N GLN A 99 7.29 3.32 11.36
CA GLN A 99 7.38 2.08 12.12
C GLN A 99 6.89 0.86 11.32
N ILE A 100 5.82 1.05 10.55
CA ILE A 100 5.28 0.01 9.66
C ILE A 100 6.29 -0.34 8.56
N LYS A 101 6.94 0.66 7.93
CA LYS A 101 8.00 0.43 6.94
C LYS A 101 9.13 -0.41 7.53
N GLU A 102 9.60 -0.07 8.73
CA GLU A 102 10.64 -0.82 9.43
C GLU A 102 10.22 -2.26 9.75
N ASP A 103 8.97 -2.48 10.15
CA ASP A 103 8.44 -3.81 10.41
C ASP A 103 8.38 -4.66 9.14
N ILE A 104 7.89 -4.10 8.03
CA ILE A 104 7.81 -4.78 6.73
C ILE A 104 9.21 -5.15 6.24
N SER A 105 10.20 -4.27 6.38
CA SER A 105 11.58 -4.55 5.95
C SER A 105 12.20 -5.74 6.71
N LYS A 106 11.74 -5.99 7.93
CA LYS A 106 12.13 -7.12 8.81
C LYS A 106 11.21 -8.35 8.67
N GLY A 107 10.28 -8.36 7.72
CA GLY A 107 9.33 -9.45 7.50
C GLY A 107 8.21 -9.56 8.54
N LYS A 108 8.02 -8.55 9.40
CA LYS A 108 6.93 -8.50 10.39
C LYS A 108 5.64 -7.99 9.76
N ILE A 109 5.12 -8.76 8.80
CA ILE A 109 4.00 -8.39 7.93
C ILE A 109 2.62 -8.82 8.45
N ASN A 110 2.56 -9.54 9.58
CA ASN A 110 1.33 -9.91 10.28
C ASN A 110 0.76 -8.77 11.12
#